data_AF-A0A811NJY6-F1
#
_entry.id   AF-A0A811NJY6-F1
#
_cell.length_a   1.000
_cell.length_b   1.000
_cell.length_c   1.000
_cell.angle_alpha   90.00
_cell.angle_beta   90.00
_cell.angle_gamma   90.00
#
_symmetry.space_group_name_H-M   'P 1'
#
loop_
_entity.id
_entity.type
_entity.pdbx_description
1 polymer ?
#
loop_
_entity_poly.entity_id
_entity_poly.type
_entity_poly.pdbx_seq_one_letter_code
_entity_poly.pdbx_strand_id
1 'polypeptide(L)'
;MASSDAALVVVLSDAGGVDELFFGVEGIAKGLRAGSIVLIRSTLLLSQLEKLEQKLTDEKDVFLLDGYIFSGLSDELKQQIIIVASGRQDVSERARKFFHSLYNTVYFAEGEFCTSSKLRVVNDLLEGIHFVASIEAMYLGVRAGIHPSIIYDIISNAAGSSRIFVELVPKLLSGDPLLIDFLNSARKNAGRIQGPGCPGCSPG
;
A
#
# COMPACT_ATOMS: atom_id res chain seq x y z
N MET A 1 16.02 -17.78 30.11
CA MET A 1 15.27 -16.53 30.34
C MET A 1 14.63 -16.15 29.01
N ALA A 2 13.33 -16.40 28.86
CA ALA A 2 12.59 -15.99 27.66
C ALA A 2 12.30 -14.49 27.78
N SER A 3 13.03 -13.65 27.03
CA SER A 3 12.77 -12.21 27.00
C SER A 3 11.45 -11.99 26.27
N SER A 4 10.49 -11.33 26.93
CA SER A 4 9.15 -11.11 26.40
C SER A 4 9.19 -10.50 24.99
N ASP A 5 8.48 -11.17 24.10
CA ASP A 5 8.38 -11.01 22.66
C ASP A 5 8.08 -9.57 22.20
N ALA A 6 8.68 -9.16 21.09
CA ALA A 6 8.35 -7.91 20.42
C ALA A 6 6.89 -7.96 19.96
N ALA A 7 6.07 -7.03 20.44
CA ALA A 7 4.67 -6.93 20.04
C ALA A 7 4.58 -6.28 18.65
N LEU A 8 4.28 -7.08 17.63
CA LEU A 8 3.93 -6.58 16.30
C LEU A 8 2.49 -6.07 16.31
N VAL A 9 2.32 -4.76 16.25
CA VAL A 9 1.00 -4.13 16.07
C VAL A 9 0.87 -3.73 14.59
N VAL A 10 -0.13 -4.29 13.90
CA VAL A 10 -0.47 -3.86 12.54
C VAL A 10 -1.47 -2.72 12.63
N VAL A 11 -1.01 -1.51 12.32
CA VAL A 11 -1.85 -0.31 12.36
C VAL A 11 -2.30 0.04 10.94
N LEU A 12 -3.62 0.03 10.72
CA LEU A 12 -4.28 0.54 9.52
C LEU A 12 -4.90 1.90 9.85
N SER A 13 -4.23 3.01 9.52
CA SER A 13 -4.73 4.35 9.83
C SER A 13 -4.89 5.22 8.58
N ASP A 14 -5.98 5.97 8.51
CA ASP A 14 -6.05 7.15 7.66
C ASP A 14 -5.22 8.30 8.25
N ALA A 15 -4.99 9.34 7.46
CA ALA A 15 -4.08 10.42 7.81
C ALA A 15 -4.56 11.33 8.96
N GLY A 16 -5.83 11.25 9.36
CA GLY A 16 -6.47 12.20 10.27
C GLY A 16 -6.24 11.94 11.76
N GLY A 17 -5.64 10.81 12.13
CA GLY A 17 -5.62 10.38 13.53
C GLY A 17 -4.37 9.66 14.00
N VAL A 18 -3.24 9.69 13.28
CA VAL A 18 -2.08 8.89 13.69
C VAL A 18 -1.47 9.35 15.02
N ASP A 19 -1.42 10.66 15.26
CA ASP A 19 -0.88 11.20 16.52
C ASP A 19 -1.77 10.83 17.71
N GLU A 20 -3.09 10.93 17.56
CA GLU A 20 -4.04 10.52 18.60
C GLU A 20 -4.00 8.99 18.80
N LEU A 21 -3.89 8.22 17.72
CA LEU A 21 -3.80 6.77 17.78
C LEU A 21 -2.57 6.29 18.53
N PHE A 22 -1.41 6.92 18.32
CA PHE A 22 -0.17 6.54 19.01
C PHE A 22 -0.01 7.21 20.37
N PHE A 23 -0.30 8.51 20.47
CA PHE A 23 0.07 9.34 21.61
C PHE A 23 -1.12 9.96 22.37
N GLY A 24 -2.34 9.69 21.93
CA GLY A 24 -3.56 10.16 22.58
C GLY A 24 -3.78 9.58 23.97
N VAL A 25 -4.94 9.91 24.56
CA VAL A 25 -5.28 9.49 25.93
C VAL A 25 -5.31 7.96 26.07
N GLU A 26 -5.75 7.25 25.03
CA GLU A 26 -5.71 5.78 24.96
C GLU A 26 -4.74 5.29 23.87
N GLY A 27 -3.70 6.10 23.59
CA GLY A 27 -2.77 5.85 22.50
C GLY A 27 -1.94 4.57 22.67
N ILE A 28 -1.70 3.87 21.55
CA ILE A 28 -1.04 2.55 21.57
C ILE A 28 0.38 2.59 22.13
N ALA A 29 1.07 3.74 22.07
CA ALA A 29 2.43 3.89 22.61
C ALA A 29 2.50 3.76 24.14
N LYS A 30 1.36 3.79 24.85
CA LYS A 30 1.31 3.52 26.30
C LYS A 30 1.48 2.04 26.65
N GLY A 31 1.03 1.15 25.76
CA GLY A 31 1.13 -0.31 25.96
C GLY A 31 2.41 -0.93 25.38
N LEU A 32 3.17 -0.19 24.58
CA LEU A 32 4.40 -0.66 23.96
C LEU A 32 5.57 -0.65 24.96
N ARG A 33 6.38 -1.70 24.91
CA ARG A 33 7.63 -1.81 25.67
C ARG A 33 8.80 -1.33 24.82
N ALA A 34 9.88 -0.92 25.47
CA ALA A 34 11.15 -0.69 24.79
C ALA A 34 11.57 -1.93 23.99
N GLY A 35 12.04 -1.70 22.77
CA GLY A 35 12.36 -2.73 21.79
C GLY A 35 11.19 -3.27 20.98
N SER A 36 9.94 -2.82 21.19
CA SER A 36 8.79 -3.22 20.37
C SER A 36 8.96 -2.82 18.91
N ILE A 37 8.32 -3.57 18.00
CA ILE A 37 8.34 -3.31 16.55
C ILE A 37 6.90 -3.13 16.07
N VAL A 38 6.58 -1.99 15.46
CA VAL A 38 5.25 -1.70 14.92
C VAL A 38 5.30 -1.72 13.40
N LEU A 39 4.48 -2.56 12.76
CA LEU A 39 4.30 -2.54 11.31
C LEU A 39 3.10 -1.66 10.98
N ILE A 40 3.34 -0.51 10.37
CA ILE A 40 2.28 0.44 10.03
C ILE A 40 2.00 0.41 8.53
N ARG A 41 0.74 0.21 8.15
CA ARG A 41 0.25 0.55 6.81
C ARG A 41 -0.62 1.77 6.96
N SER A 42 -0.11 2.92 6.54
CA SER A 42 -0.85 4.18 6.62
C SER A 42 -1.12 4.77 5.25
N THR A 43 -2.00 5.78 5.25
CA THR A 43 -2.18 6.66 4.12
C THR A 43 -1.63 8.08 4.36
N LEU A 44 -0.67 8.18 5.29
CA LEU A 44 0.06 9.40 5.63
C LEU A 44 1.01 9.83 4.50
N LEU A 45 1.46 11.07 4.58
CA LEU A 45 2.61 11.54 3.80
C LEU A 45 3.90 10.89 4.34
N LEU A 46 4.90 10.73 3.47
CA LEU A 46 6.20 10.15 3.86
C LEU A 46 6.84 10.93 5.02
N SER A 47 6.79 12.26 4.96
CA SER A 47 7.30 13.13 6.03
C SER A 47 6.58 12.99 7.37
N GLN A 48 5.33 12.50 7.38
CA GLN A 48 4.61 12.23 8.62
C GLN A 48 4.98 10.86 9.17
N LEU A 49 5.21 9.87 8.31
CA LEU A 49 5.72 8.56 8.72
C LEU A 49 7.12 8.67 9.33
N GLU A 50 8.02 9.41 8.71
CA GLU A 50 9.38 9.65 9.21
C GLU A 50 9.36 10.34 10.59
N LYS A 51 8.51 11.36 10.76
CA LYS A 51 8.30 12.02 12.07
C LYS A 51 7.77 11.05 13.13
N LEU A 52 6.85 10.16 12.76
CA LEU A 52 6.30 9.16 13.65
C LEU A 52 7.37 8.13 14.08
N GLU A 53 8.18 7.65 13.14
CA GLU A 53 9.30 6.74 13.40
C GLU A 53 10.31 7.39 14.37
N GLN A 54 10.71 8.63 14.09
CA GLN A 54 11.66 9.35 14.94
C GLN A 54 11.12 9.52 16.36
N LYS A 55 9.88 9.98 16.49
CA LYS A 55 9.26 10.22 17.79
C LYS A 55 9.13 8.94 18.63
N LEU A 56 8.74 7.82 18.01
CA LEU A 56 8.60 6.55 18.71
C LEU A 56 9.96 5.95 19.11
N THR A 57 10.98 6.15 18.27
CA THR A 57 12.35 5.73 18.59
C THR A 57 12.89 6.55 19.77
N ASP A 58 12.78 7.87 19.70
CA ASP A 58 13.36 8.79 20.70
C ASP A 58 12.65 8.72 22.06
N GLU A 59 11.30 8.63 22.08
CA GLU A 59 10.54 8.69 23.34
C GLU A 59 10.38 7.32 24.03
N LYS A 60 10.41 6.22 23.27
CA LYS A 60 9.98 4.89 23.75
C LYS A 60 10.91 3.73 23.39
N ASP A 61 11.97 3.96 22.62
CA ASP A 61 12.79 2.89 22.03
C ASP A 61 11.93 1.88 21.24
N VAL A 62 10.95 2.39 20.48
CA VAL A 62 10.04 1.60 19.65
C VAL A 62 10.41 1.79 18.18
N PHE A 63 10.52 0.69 17.45
CA PHE A 63 10.90 0.69 16.04
C PHE A 63 9.70 0.57 15.13
N LEU A 64 9.73 1.26 13.99
CA LEU A 64 8.69 1.20 12.97
C LEU A 64 9.15 0.45 11.72
N LEU A 65 8.22 -0.29 11.12
CA LEU A 65 8.31 -0.82 9.77
C LEU A 65 7.13 -0.25 8.98
N ASP A 66 7.40 0.24 7.78
CA ASP A 66 6.38 0.69 6.84
C ASP A 66 5.88 -0.48 6.00
N GLY A 67 4.57 -0.66 5.94
CA GLY A 67 3.91 -1.78 5.29
C GLY A 67 3.07 -1.34 4.09
N TYR A 68 3.30 -1.97 2.94
CA TYR A 68 2.38 -1.97 1.81
C TYR A 68 1.64 -3.30 1.77
N ILE A 69 0.32 -3.26 1.85
CA ILE A 69 -0.53 -4.45 1.91
C ILE A 69 -1.46 -4.46 0.70
N PHE A 70 -1.47 -5.58 -0.04
CA PHE A 70 -2.34 -5.80 -1.20
C PHE A 70 -2.69 -7.29 -1.32
N SER A 71 -3.68 -7.64 -2.12
CA SER A 71 -4.01 -9.06 -2.37
C SER A 71 -3.16 -9.61 -3.52
N GLY A 72 -2.59 -10.79 -3.34
CA GLY A 72 -1.85 -11.53 -4.35
C GLY A 72 -2.79 -12.03 -5.45
N LEU A 73 -2.36 -11.83 -6.70
CA LEU A 73 -3.17 -12.11 -7.89
C LEU A 73 -2.52 -13.13 -8.84
N SER A 74 -1.24 -13.49 -8.63
CA SER A 74 -0.62 -14.58 -9.39
C SER A 74 -1.22 -15.93 -8.98
N ASP A 75 -1.10 -16.95 -9.83
CA ASP A 75 -1.66 -18.27 -9.52
C ASP A 75 -1.05 -18.88 -8.26
N GLU A 76 0.20 -18.56 -7.94
CA GLU A 76 0.90 -18.99 -6.72
C GLU A 76 0.47 -18.22 -5.46
N LEU A 77 0.01 -16.97 -5.63
CA LEU A 77 -0.32 -16.04 -4.54
C LEU A 77 -1.81 -15.72 -4.45
N LYS A 78 -2.64 -16.45 -5.20
CA LYS A 78 -4.05 -16.12 -5.41
C LYS A 78 -4.81 -16.04 -4.08
N GLN A 79 -5.45 -14.90 -3.84
CA GLN A 79 -6.21 -14.59 -2.62
C GLN A 79 -5.38 -14.56 -1.32
N GLN A 80 -4.05 -14.57 -1.41
CA GLN A 80 -3.20 -14.33 -0.25
C GLN A 80 -3.08 -12.83 0.00
N ILE A 81 -3.02 -12.42 1.26
CA ILE A 81 -2.64 -11.04 1.59
C ILE A 81 -1.13 -10.96 1.45
N ILE A 82 -0.62 -10.02 0.67
CA ILE A 82 0.80 -9.76 0.51
C ILE A 82 1.14 -8.51 1.31
N ILE A 83 2.13 -8.64 2.19
CA ILE A 83 2.66 -7.55 2.98
C ILE A 83 4.10 -7.31 2.53
N VAL A 84 4.39 -6.12 2.02
CA VAL A 84 5.75 -5.66 1.76
C VAL A 84 6.14 -4.70 2.87
N ALA A 85 7.05 -5.10 3.74
CA ALA A 85 7.56 -4.31 4.85
C ALA A 85 8.93 -3.68 4.54
N SER A 86 9.19 -2.45 5.00
CA SER A 86 10.47 -1.75 4.81
C SER A 86 10.85 -0.93 6.04
N GLY A 87 12.15 -0.78 6.30
CA GLY A 87 12.70 -0.12 7.47
C GLY A 87 14.11 -0.61 7.79
N ARG A 88 14.64 -0.22 8.96
CA ARG A 88 16.01 -0.56 9.37
C ARG A 88 16.27 -2.07 9.28
N GLN A 89 17.44 -2.47 8.79
CA GLN A 89 17.75 -3.86 8.46
C GLN A 89 17.65 -4.80 9.67
N ASP A 90 18.25 -4.43 10.80
CA ASP A 90 18.21 -5.19 12.05
C ASP A 90 16.78 -5.34 12.60
N VAL A 91 15.94 -4.32 12.43
CA VAL A 91 14.51 -4.35 12.81
C VAL A 91 13.75 -5.31 11.90
N SER A 92 14.00 -5.25 10.58
CA SER A 92 13.41 -6.16 9.59
C SER A 92 13.81 -7.62 9.83
N GLU A 93 15.07 -7.88 10.18
CA GLU A 93 15.56 -9.22 10.54
C GLU A 93 14.91 -9.76 11.81
N ARG A 94 14.74 -8.91 12.84
CA ARG A 94 13.99 -9.26 14.05
C ARG A 94 12.53 -9.56 13.72
N ALA A 95 11.88 -8.71 12.94
CA ALA A 95 10.49 -8.88 12.50
C ALA A 95 10.30 -10.18 11.71
N ARG A 96 11.24 -10.52 10.81
CA ARG A 96 11.20 -11.76 10.01
C ARG A 96 11.08 -13.02 10.88
N LYS A 97 11.71 -13.04 12.06
CA LYS A 97 11.58 -14.16 13.01
C LYS A 97 10.15 -14.31 13.55
N PHE A 98 9.43 -13.21 13.74
CA PHE A 98 8.02 -13.23 14.16
C PHE A 98 7.09 -13.67 13.04
N PHE A 99 7.34 -13.23 11.80
CA PHE A 99 6.55 -13.62 10.64
C PHE A 99 6.92 -14.99 10.07
N HIS A 100 7.88 -15.70 10.67
CA HIS A 100 8.34 -16.99 10.20
C HIS A 100 7.20 -18.02 10.17
N SER A 101 6.19 -17.95 11.04
CA SER A 101 5.00 -18.82 10.96
C SER A 101 3.99 -18.42 9.89
N LEU A 102 4.08 -17.19 9.35
CA LEU A 102 3.20 -16.62 8.32
C LEU A 102 3.83 -16.76 6.91
N TYR A 103 4.65 -17.80 6.71
CA TYR A 103 5.37 -18.09 5.46
C TYR A 103 4.53 -17.78 4.20
N ASN A 104 5.18 -17.14 3.21
CA ASN A 104 4.66 -16.71 1.90
C ASN A 104 3.80 -15.42 1.85
N THR A 105 3.47 -14.84 3.01
CA THR A 105 2.56 -13.67 3.10
C THR A 105 3.32 -12.34 3.28
N VAL A 106 4.54 -12.37 3.85
CA VAL A 106 5.31 -11.16 4.20
C VAL A 106 6.67 -11.14 3.51
N TYR A 107 6.88 -10.11 2.69
CA TYR A 107 8.13 -9.77 2.02
C TYR A 107 8.75 -8.56 2.72
N PHE A 108 10.07 -8.56 2.82
CA PHE A 108 10.83 -7.41 3.32
C PHE A 108 11.54 -6.79 2.12
N ALA A 109 11.15 -5.57 1.76
CA ALA A 109 11.82 -4.81 0.73
C ALA A 109 13.17 -4.33 1.27
N GLU A 110 14.21 -4.45 0.45
CA GLU A 110 15.48 -3.78 0.72
C GLU A 110 15.30 -2.27 0.59
N GLY A 111 15.96 -1.52 1.48
CA GLY A 111 15.93 -0.07 1.49
C GLY A 111 15.59 0.52 2.84
N GLU A 112 15.56 1.86 2.88
CA GLU A 112 15.24 2.62 4.08
C GLU A 112 13.75 2.54 4.41
N PHE A 113 13.39 3.07 5.58
CA PHE A 113 12.01 3.28 5.97
C PHE A 113 11.22 4.03 4.88
N CYS A 114 9.93 3.73 4.76
CA CYS A 114 9.03 4.21 3.71
C CYS A 114 9.24 3.68 2.28
N THR A 115 10.16 2.75 2.03
CA THR A 115 10.33 2.14 0.68
C THR A 115 9.05 1.44 0.21
N SER A 116 8.34 0.73 1.09
CA SER A 116 7.06 0.08 0.78
C SER A 116 5.98 1.08 0.37
N SER A 117 5.90 2.22 1.06
CA SER A 117 4.98 3.31 0.74
C SER A 117 5.34 3.97 -0.61
N LYS A 118 6.62 4.10 -0.94
CA LYS A 118 7.06 4.56 -2.28
C LYS A 118 6.63 3.56 -3.37
N LEU A 119 6.79 2.25 -3.15
CA LEU A 119 6.30 1.21 -4.07
C LEU A 119 4.79 1.29 -4.28
N ARG A 120 4.03 1.48 -3.19
CA ARG A 120 2.58 1.71 -3.26
C ARG A 120 2.23 2.89 -4.15
N VAL A 121 2.94 4.01 -4.02
CA VAL A 121 2.69 5.21 -4.84
C VAL A 121 2.93 4.92 -6.33
N VAL A 122 3.97 4.15 -6.67
CA VAL A 122 4.21 3.72 -8.06
C VAL A 122 3.05 2.85 -8.56
N ASN A 123 2.59 1.89 -7.77
CA ASN A 123 1.43 1.06 -8.12
C ASN A 123 0.16 1.89 -8.30
N ASP A 124 -0.14 2.79 -7.35
CA ASP A 124 -1.31 3.68 -7.39
C ASP A 124 -1.31 4.54 -8.69
N LEU A 125 -0.14 5.00 -9.14
CA LEU A 125 0.00 5.73 -10.41
C LEU A 125 -0.35 4.84 -11.62
N LEU A 126 0.21 3.62 -11.67
CA LEU A 126 -0.06 2.67 -12.75
C LEU A 126 -1.54 2.29 -12.81
N GLU A 127 -2.18 2.07 -11.66
CA GLU A 127 -3.62 1.79 -11.59
C GLU A 127 -4.44 2.93 -12.19
N GLY A 128 -4.09 4.18 -11.87
CA GLY A 128 -4.75 5.37 -12.42
C GLY A 128 -4.57 5.49 -13.94
N ILE A 129 -3.35 5.32 -14.45
CA ILE A 129 -3.06 5.38 -15.89
C ILE A 129 -3.84 4.29 -16.63
N HIS A 130 -3.77 3.05 -16.15
CA HIS A 130 -4.46 1.92 -16.77
C HIS A 130 -5.98 2.10 -16.74
N PHE A 131 -6.53 2.71 -15.69
CA PHE A 131 -7.96 2.97 -15.60
C PHE A 131 -8.43 3.97 -16.67
N VAL A 132 -7.73 5.10 -16.81
CA VAL A 132 -8.04 6.11 -17.83
C VAL A 132 -7.91 5.50 -19.23
N ALA A 133 -6.80 4.81 -19.50
CA ALA A 133 -6.57 4.14 -20.77
C ALA A 133 -7.67 3.10 -21.09
N SER A 134 -8.15 2.36 -20.08
CA SER A 134 -9.25 1.40 -20.25
C SER A 134 -10.55 2.07 -20.67
N ILE A 135 -10.90 3.19 -20.03
CA ILE A 135 -12.11 3.95 -20.38
C ILE A 135 -12.01 4.51 -21.80
N GLU A 136 -10.89 5.14 -22.14
CA GLU A 136 -10.68 5.73 -23.47
C GLU A 136 -10.70 4.67 -24.58
N ALA A 137 -10.07 3.52 -24.35
CA ALA A 137 -10.10 2.40 -25.30
C ALA A 137 -11.51 1.85 -25.51
N MET A 138 -12.28 1.66 -24.42
CA MET A 138 -13.68 1.24 -24.50
C MET A 138 -14.53 2.27 -25.25
N TYR A 139 -14.37 3.56 -24.95
CA TYR A 139 -15.07 4.64 -25.63
C TYR A 139 -14.76 4.67 -27.13
N LEU A 140 -13.47 4.55 -27.50
CA LEU A 140 -13.03 4.53 -28.89
C LEU A 140 -13.64 3.35 -29.66
N GLY A 141 -13.60 2.14 -29.11
CA GLY A 141 -14.15 0.95 -29.77
C GLY A 141 -15.67 1.03 -29.94
N VAL A 142 -16.40 1.53 -28.92
CA VAL A 142 -17.85 1.78 -29.02
C VAL A 142 -18.13 2.83 -30.10
N ARG A 143 -17.33 3.89 -30.17
CA ARG A 143 -17.48 4.93 -31.20
C ARG A 143 -17.22 4.42 -32.61
N ALA A 144 -16.35 3.42 -32.74
CA ALA A 144 -16.09 2.70 -33.99
C ALA A 144 -17.17 1.65 -34.33
N GLY A 145 -18.21 1.49 -33.51
CA GLY A 145 -19.35 0.59 -33.76
C GLY A 145 -19.16 -0.83 -33.23
N ILE A 146 -18.18 -1.07 -32.36
CA ILE A 146 -17.94 -2.39 -31.75
C ILE A 146 -18.76 -2.50 -30.47
N HIS A 147 -19.45 -3.64 -30.30
CA HIS A 147 -20.19 -3.90 -29.07
C HIS A 147 -19.24 -3.96 -27.85
N PRO A 148 -19.53 -3.31 -26.71
CA PRO A 148 -18.62 -3.25 -25.56
C PRO A 148 -18.14 -4.62 -25.06
N SER A 149 -19.02 -5.64 -25.05
CA SER A 149 -18.63 -6.99 -24.61
C SER A 149 -17.57 -7.61 -25.52
N ILE A 150 -17.64 -7.38 -26.83
CA ILE A 150 -16.65 -7.90 -27.78
C ILE A 150 -15.28 -7.25 -27.51
N ILE A 151 -15.26 -5.95 -27.22
CA ILE A 151 -14.02 -5.24 -26.85
C ILE A 151 -13.44 -5.88 -25.59
N TYR A 152 -14.27 -6.07 -24.55
CA TYR A 152 -13.82 -6.68 -23.31
C TYR A 152 -13.27 -8.10 -23.51
N ASP A 153 -14.00 -8.97 -24.21
CA ASP A 153 -13.63 -10.38 -24.37
C ASP A 153 -12.29 -10.54 -25.11
N ILE A 154 -12.08 -9.74 -26.16
CA ILE A 154 -10.85 -9.77 -26.96
C ILE A 154 -9.69 -9.10 -26.21
N ILE A 155 -9.88 -7.87 -25.70
CA ILE A 155 -8.80 -7.09 -25.11
C ILE A 155 -8.35 -7.68 -23.77
N SER A 156 -9.23 -8.33 -23.00
CA SER A 156 -8.85 -8.96 -21.74
C SER A 156 -7.69 -9.95 -21.86
N ASN A 157 -7.52 -10.57 -23.04
CA ASN A 157 -6.47 -11.55 -23.32
C ASN A 157 -5.38 -11.02 -24.27
N ALA A 158 -5.45 -9.75 -24.67
CA ALA A 158 -4.51 -9.12 -25.58
C ALA A 158 -3.34 -8.46 -24.84
N ALA A 159 -2.24 -8.20 -25.55
CA ALA A 159 -1.06 -7.54 -24.97
C ALA A 159 -1.33 -6.12 -24.44
N GLY A 160 -2.37 -5.45 -24.95
CA GLY A 160 -2.80 -4.14 -24.46
C GLY A 160 -3.67 -4.17 -23.19
N SER A 161 -3.92 -5.36 -22.63
CA SER A 161 -4.72 -5.51 -21.42
C SER A 161 -3.97 -5.01 -20.19
N SER A 162 -4.73 -4.74 -19.14
CA SER A 162 -4.21 -4.51 -17.79
C SER A 162 -5.12 -5.19 -16.79
N ARG A 163 -4.62 -5.40 -15.56
CA ARG A 163 -5.46 -5.94 -14.50
C ARG A 163 -6.67 -5.05 -14.21
N ILE A 164 -6.44 -3.74 -14.23
CA ILE A 164 -7.48 -2.72 -14.07
C ILE A 164 -8.55 -2.83 -15.16
N PHE A 165 -8.17 -3.08 -16.41
CA PHE A 165 -9.13 -3.32 -17.49
C PHE A 165 -10.03 -4.53 -17.17
N VAL A 166 -9.41 -5.66 -16.86
CA VAL A 166 -10.13 -6.93 -16.61
C VAL A 166 -11.09 -6.83 -15.42
N GLU A 167 -10.70 -6.11 -14.36
CA GLU A 167 -11.50 -5.98 -13.13
C GLU A 167 -12.55 -4.88 -13.17
N LEU A 168 -12.25 -3.72 -13.78
CA LEU A 168 -13.10 -2.53 -13.68
C LEU A 168 -14.01 -2.33 -14.89
N VAL A 169 -13.65 -2.83 -16.08
CA VAL A 169 -14.53 -2.72 -17.26
C VAL A 169 -15.87 -3.45 -17.05
N PRO A 170 -15.94 -4.67 -16.51
CA PRO A 170 -17.23 -5.30 -16.22
C PRO A 170 -18.09 -4.48 -15.27
N LYS A 171 -17.47 -3.88 -14.25
CA LYS A 171 -18.13 -3.00 -13.26
C LYS A 171 -18.66 -1.71 -13.90
N LEU A 172 -17.89 -1.14 -14.83
CA LEU A 172 -18.32 0.01 -15.63
C LEU A 172 -19.56 -0.33 -16.48
N LEU A 173 -19.57 -1.50 -17.11
CA LEU A 173 -20.69 -1.95 -17.96
C LEU A 173 -21.95 -2.27 -17.14
N SER A 174 -21.81 -2.74 -15.91
CA SER A 174 -22.94 -3.04 -15.02
C SER A 174 -23.42 -1.85 -14.18
N GLY A 175 -22.73 -0.71 -14.21
CA GLY A 175 -23.06 0.46 -13.37
C GLY A 175 -22.81 0.23 -11.87
N ASP A 176 -21.78 -0.55 -11.53
CA ASP A 176 -21.49 -0.98 -10.15
C ASP A 176 -21.05 0.21 -9.25
N PRO A 177 -21.67 0.40 -8.05
CA PRO A 177 -21.27 1.40 -7.07
C PRO A 177 -19.79 1.33 -6.62
N LEU A 178 -19.16 0.15 -6.64
CA LEU A 178 -17.76 -0.04 -6.25
C LEU A 178 -16.77 0.74 -7.14
N LEU A 179 -17.20 1.17 -8.33
CA LEU A 179 -16.43 2.08 -9.17
C LEU A 179 -16.21 3.44 -8.48
N ILE A 180 -17.20 3.93 -7.73
CA ILE A 180 -17.11 5.20 -7.00
C ILE A 180 -16.05 5.12 -5.89
N ASP A 181 -15.95 3.99 -5.20
CA ASP A 181 -14.93 3.78 -4.16
C ASP A 181 -13.52 3.72 -4.74
N PHE A 182 -13.35 3.09 -5.89
CA PHE A 182 -12.09 3.11 -6.64
C PHE A 182 -11.69 4.54 -7.02
N LEU A 183 -12.61 5.31 -7.60
CA LEU A 183 -12.37 6.72 -7.98
C LEU A 183 -12.00 7.60 -6.77
N ASN A 184 -12.70 7.42 -5.65
CA ASN A 184 -12.40 8.14 -4.41
C ASN A 184 -10.98 7.80 -3.90
N SER A 185 -10.60 6.53 -3.96
CA SER A 185 -9.27 6.05 -3.56
C SER A 185 -8.18 6.58 -4.50
N ALA A 186 -8.40 6.49 -5.81
CA ALA A 186 -7.48 7.01 -6.82
C ALA A 186 -7.26 8.52 -6.65
N ARG A 187 -8.32 9.30 -6.43
CA ARG A 187 -8.22 10.74 -6.13
C ARG A 187 -7.40 11.01 -4.87
N LYS A 188 -7.66 10.27 -3.79
CA LYS A 188 -6.93 10.38 -2.52
C LYS A 188 -5.43 10.07 -2.70
N ASN A 189 -5.11 9.07 -3.52
CA ASN A 189 -3.73 8.62 -3.77
C ASN A 189 -2.97 9.59 -4.68
N ALA A 190 -3.60 10.07 -5.77
CA ALA A 190 -3.01 11.04 -6.68
C ALA A 190 -2.62 12.37 -6.00
N GLY A 191 -3.44 12.84 -5.05
CA GLY A 191 -3.14 14.05 -4.28
C GLY A 191 -1.85 13.96 -3.44
N ARG A 192 -1.31 12.75 -3.21
CA ARG A 192 -0.07 12.54 -2.43
C ARG A 192 1.19 12.64 -3.26
N ILE A 193 1.09 12.40 -4.57
CA ILE A 193 2.24 12.49 -5.50
C ILE A 193 2.71 13.95 -5.63
N GLN A 194 1.84 14.91 -5.34
CA GLN A 194 2.12 16.36 -5.45
C GLN A 194 2.66 17.00 -4.15
N GLY A 195 3.07 16.21 -3.15
CA GLY A 195 3.75 16.72 -1.96
C GLY A 195 5.17 17.24 -2.26
N PRO A 196 5.75 18.11 -1.41
CA PRO A 196 7.09 18.64 -1.64
C PRO A 196 8.08 17.48 -1.78
N GLY A 197 8.87 17.50 -2.86
CA GLY A 197 9.81 16.45 -3.21
C GLY A 197 10.74 16.09 -2.06
N CYS A 198 11.09 14.79 -2.00
CA CYS A 198 12.01 14.23 -1.00
C CYS A 198 13.29 15.08 -0.94
N PRO A 199 13.64 15.68 0.21
CA PRO A 199 14.92 16.35 0.37
C PRO A 199 16.00 15.27 0.42
N GLY A 200 16.70 15.05 -0.70
CA GLY A 200 17.80 14.07 -0.77
C GLY A 200 17.93 13.32 -2.10
N CYS A 201 16.91 13.36 -2.97
CA CYS A 201 17.06 12.78 -4.30
C CYS A 201 17.79 13.77 -5.22
N SER A 202 19.11 13.69 -5.29
CA SER A 202 19.88 14.32 -6.37
C SER A 202 19.57 13.59 -7.68
N PRO A 203 19.29 14.30 -8.79
CA PRO A 203 19.24 13.66 -10.10
C PRO A 203 20.65 13.22 -10.47
N GLY A 204 20.82 11.91 -10.66
CA GLY A 204 22.00 11.32 -11.32
C GLY A 204 21.93 11.48 -12.82
#